data_AF-A0A2E0AGN6-F1
#
_entry.id   AF-A0A2E0AGN6-F1
#
_cell.length_a   1.000
_cell.length_b   1.000
_cell.length_c   1.000
_cell.angle_alpha   90.00
_cell.angle_beta   90.00
_cell.angle_gamma   90.00
#
_symmetry.space_group_name_H-M   'P 1'
#
loop_
_entity.id
_entity.type
_entity.pdbx_description
1 polymer ?
#
loop_
_entity_poly.entity_id
_entity_poly.type
_entity_poly.pdbx_seq_one_letter_code
_entity_poly.pdbx_strand_id
1 'polypeptide(L)'
;MDFTVVILNEYTSAYPDHDWAEWKDRNRQQMKSQGDHWSKTTLSGHDIWDCLDRNKIDHLHLVQWKPAEDTLYRVSLTKKSDPFDQAK
;
A
#
# COMPACT_ATOMS: atom_id res chain seq x y z
N MET A 1 3.45 12.61 11.34
CA MET A 1 2.10 12.38 10.82
C MET A 1 1.91 10.88 10.68
N ASP A 2 0.69 10.38 10.86
CA ASP A 2 0.42 8.95 10.74
C ASP A 2 -0.19 8.64 9.37
N PHE A 3 0.22 7.53 8.78
CA PHE A 3 -0.24 7.06 7.48
C PHE A 3 -0.70 5.62 7.59
N THR A 4 -1.94 5.36 7.16
CA THR A 4 -2.42 4.00 6.96
C THR A 4 -1.92 3.52 5.60
N VAL A 5 -1.11 2.47 5.60
CA VAL A 5 -0.60 1.81 4.39
C VAL A 5 -1.28 0.48 4.20
N VAL A 6 -1.49 0.07 2.94
CA VAL A 6 -2.17 -1.17 2.57
C VAL A 6 -1.29 -1.92 1.57
N ILE A 7 -0.97 -3.17 1.90
CA ILE A 7 -0.15 -4.07 1.09
C ILE A 7 -0.87 -5.41 0.87
N LEU A 8 -0.37 -6.23 -0.05
CA LEU A 8 -0.83 -7.62 -0.20
C LEU A 8 -0.37 -8.47 1.00
N ASN A 9 -1.22 -9.40 1.44
CA ASN A 9 -0.92 -10.31 2.56
C ASN A 9 0.33 -11.15 2.34
N GLU A 10 0.70 -11.45 1.09
CA GLU A 10 1.92 -12.18 0.77
C GLU A 10 3.18 -11.45 1.26
N TYR A 11 3.14 -10.11 1.31
CA TYR A 11 4.28 -9.28 1.70
C TYR A 11 4.32 -8.97 3.20
N THR A 12 3.27 -9.27 3.98
CA THR A 12 3.29 -9.00 5.44
C THR A 12 4.36 -9.82 6.15
N SER A 13 4.63 -11.04 5.64
CA SER A 13 5.70 -11.90 6.15
C SER A 13 7.10 -11.32 5.94
N ALA A 14 7.27 -10.41 4.98
CA ALA A 14 8.53 -9.69 4.77
C ALA A 14 8.73 -8.54 5.78
N TYR A 15 7.66 -8.11 6.46
CA TYR A 15 7.67 -7.00 7.41
C TYR A 15 7.06 -7.41 8.77
N PRO A 16 7.67 -8.38 9.49
CA PRO A 16 7.11 -8.93 10.73
C PRO A 16 7.12 -7.94 11.90
N ASP A 17 7.91 -6.87 11.81
CA ASP A 17 8.02 -5.82 12.84
C ASP A 17 6.78 -4.89 12.88
N HIS A 18 5.81 -5.07 11.98
CA HIS A 18 4.59 -4.27 11.93
C HIS A 18 3.36 -5.12 12.19
N ASP A 19 2.43 -4.56 12.96
CA ASP A 19 1.13 -5.19 13.20
C ASP A 19 0.24 -4.96 11.97
N TRP A 20 0.18 -5.99 11.13
CA TRP A 20 -0.63 -6.01 9.92
C TRP A 20 -2.03 -6.50 10.27
N ALA A 21 -3.00 -5.59 10.19
CA ALA A 21 -4.40 -5.90 10.35
C ALA A 21 -5.05 -6.18 9.00
N GLU A 22 -5.95 -7.18 8.95
CA GLU A 22 -6.69 -7.50 7.74
C GLU A 22 -7.48 -6.29 7.22
N TRP A 23 -7.33 -5.99 5.93
CA TRP A 23 -7.98 -4.84 5.29
C TRP A 23 -9.24 -5.29 4.56
N LYS A 24 -10.40 -4.95 5.12
CA LYS A 24 -11.74 -5.30 4.62
C LYS A 24 -12.55 -4.08 4.18
N ASP A 25 -11.96 -3.16 3.42
CA ASP A 25 -12.68 -1.96 2.98
C ASP A 25 -13.65 -2.28 1.82
N ARG A 26 -14.76 -1.52 1.72
CA ARG A 26 -15.77 -1.70 0.65
C ARG A 26 -15.19 -1.49 -0.74
N ASN A 27 -14.07 -0.79 -0.85
CA ASN A 27 -13.31 -0.62 -2.09
C ASN A 27 -12.68 -1.92 -2.63
N ARG A 28 -12.71 -3.02 -1.86
CA ARG A 28 -12.43 -4.40 -2.30
C ARG A 28 -13.06 -4.72 -3.67
N GLN A 29 -14.29 -4.28 -3.91
CA GLN A 29 -15.00 -4.59 -5.16
C GLN A 29 -14.39 -3.95 -6.41
N GLN A 30 -13.62 -2.85 -6.25
CA GLN A 30 -13.03 -2.13 -7.38
C GLN A 30 -11.71 -2.74 -7.85
N MET A 31 -11.02 -3.51 -6.99
CA MET A 31 -9.73 -4.11 -7.30
C MET A 31 -9.85 -5.62 -7.46
N LYS A 32 -10.54 -6.04 -8.53
CA LYS A 32 -10.82 -7.45 -8.84
C LYS A 32 -9.59 -8.33 -9.17
N SER A 33 -8.36 -7.81 -9.15
CA SER A 33 -7.22 -8.45 -9.83
C SER A 33 -6.22 -9.24 -8.98
N GLN A 34 -6.25 -9.17 -7.64
CA GLN A 34 -5.20 -9.80 -6.80
C GLN A 34 -5.73 -10.68 -5.65
N GLY A 35 -7.02 -11.04 -5.67
CA GLY A 35 -7.64 -11.74 -4.55
C GLY A 35 -7.79 -10.84 -3.32
N ASP A 36 -8.75 -11.17 -2.46
CA ASP A 36 -9.22 -10.30 -1.38
C ASP A 36 -8.30 -10.28 -0.14
N HIS A 37 -7.00 -10.53 -0.31
CA HIS A 37 -6.06 -10.80 0.79
C HIS A 37 -5.10 -9.65 1.01
N TRP A 38 -5.59 -8.54 1.55
CA TRP A 38 -4.76 -7.37 1.81
C TRP A 38 -4.72 -7.04 3.29
N SER A 39 -3.64 -6.42 3.70
CA SER A 39 -3.40 -6.02 5.07
C SER A 39 -3.03 -4.56 5.12
N LYS A 40 -3.43 -3.91 6.21
CA LYS A 40 -3.08 -2.55 6.52
C LYS A 40 -2.27 -2.46 7.80
N THR A 41 -1.44 -1.44 7.87
CA THR A 41 -0.84 -1.02 9.14
C THR A 41 -0.78 0.51 9.18
N THR A 42 -0.53 1.07 10.36
CA THR A 42 -0.37 2.51 10.55
C THR A 42 1.08 2.80 10.89
N LEU A 43 1.72 3.63 10.07
CA LEU A 43 3.11 4.01 10.23
C LEU A 43 3.20 5.50 10.49
N SER A 44 4.19 5.90 11.29
CA SER A 44 4.46 7.31 11.59
C SER A 44 5.68 7.79 10.81
N GLY A 45 5.57 8.97 10.23
CA GLY A 45 6.66 9.61 9.50
C GLY A 45 6.34 11.04 9.10
N HIS A 46 7.28 11.68 8.43
CA HIS A 46 7.09 13.03 7.93
C HIS A 46 6.14 13.05 6.72
N ASP A 47 6.34 12.10 5.81
CA ASP A 47 5.50 11.85 4.64
C ASP A 47 5.45 10.34 4.32
N ILE A 48 4.65 9.95 3.31
CA ILE A 48 4.47 8.54 2.96
C ILE A 48 5.79 7.87 2.51
N TRP A 49 6.68 8.57 1.82
CA TRP A 49 7.94 7.99 1.35
C TRP A 49 8.91 7.81 2.51
N ASP A 50 8.99 8.79 3.41
CA ASP A 50 9.71 8.67 4.68
C ASP A 50 9.20 7.48 5.52
N CYS A 51 7.87 7.28 5.58
CA CYS A 51 7.31 6.13 6.26
C CYS A 51 7.78 4.81 5.64
N LEU A 52 7.74 4.69 4.31
CA LEU A 52 8.15 3.46 3.63
C LEU A 52 9.64 3.19 3.80
N ASP A 53 10.49 4.21 3.61
CA ASP A 53 11.95 4.09 3.71
C ASP A 53 12.40 3.69 5.12
N ARG A 54 11.89 4.39 6.15
CA ARG A 54 12.22 4.11 7.55
C ARG A 54 11.81 2.70 8.00
N ASN A 55 10.71 2.21 7.44
CA ASN A 55 10.19 0.87 7.71
C ASN A 55 10.66 -0.19 6.69
N LYS A 56 11.55 0.21 5.75
CA LYS A 56 12.08 -0.65 4.67
C LYS A 56 10.99 -1.35 3.85
N ILE A 57 9.84 -0.73 3.72
CA ILE A 57 8.73 -1.24 2.93
C ILE A 57 8.95 -0.84 1.48
N ASP A 58 9.03 -1.83 0.60
CA ASP A 58 9.07 -1.58 -0.83
C ASP A 58 7.79 -0.87 -1.28
N HIS A 59 7.93 0.27 -1.95
CA HIS A 59 6.82 1.03 -2.49
C HIS A 59 6.02 0.24 -3.54
N LEU A 60 6.60 -0.79 -4.16
CA LEU A 60 5.93 -1.66 -5.11
C LEU A 60 4.95 -2.62 -4.43
N HIS A 61 5.16 -2.90 -3.13
CA HIS A 61 4.24 -3.71 -2.33
C HIS A 61 3.09 -2.86 -1.79
N LEU A 62 3.21 -1.53 -1.83
CA LEU A 62 2.17 -0.60 -1.44
C LEU A 62 1.08 -0.55 -2.52
N VAL A 63 -0.12 -0.97 -2.16
CA VAL A 63 -1.30 -0.93 -3.02
C VAL A 63 -2.02 0.41 -2.84
N GLN A 64 -2.22 0.80 -1.60
CA GLN A 64 -2.93 2.02 -1.23
C GLN A 64 -2.36 2.61 0.05
N TRP A 65 -2.53 3.91 0.22
CA TRP A 65 -2.17 4.60 1.44
C TRP A 65 -3.09 5.80 1.66
N LYS A 66 -3.20 6.24 2.91
CA LYS A 66 -3.82 7.51 3.26
C LYS A 66 -3.18 8.08 4.51
N PRO A 67 -3.16 9.41 4.68
CA PRO A 67 -2.97 9.98 6.00
C PRO A 67 -4.06 9.45 6.96
N ALA A 68 -3.71 9.25 8.22
CA ALA A 68 -4.63 8.75 9.23
C ALA A 68 -5.83 9.70 9.42
N GLU A 69 -5.58 11.01 9.31
CA GLU A 69 -6.58 12.09 9.38
C GLU A 69 -7.44 12.20 8.12
N ASP A 70 -7.01 11.59 7.01
CA ASP A 70 -7.75 11.62 5.75
C ASP A 70 -8.72 10.43 5.65
N THR A 71 -9.76 10.60 4.85
CA THR A 71 -10.77 9.57 4.58
C THR A 71 -10.57 8.89 3.24
N LEU A 72 -9.84 9.53 2.32
CA LEU A 72 -9.65 9.03 0.96
C LEU A 72 -8.32 8.29 0.82
N TYR A 73 -8.39 7.05 0.36
CA TYR A 73 -7.19 6.29 -0.03
C TYR A 73 -6.63 6.80 -1.35
N ARG A 74 -5.32 7.03 -1.35
CA ARG A 74 -4.50 7.23 -2.54
C ARG A 74 -3.97 5.89 -3.00
N VAL A 75 -4.08 5.63 -4.30
CA VAL A 75 -3.55 4.40 -4.90
C VAL A 75 -2.09 4.59 -5.23
N SER A 76 -1.25 3.68 -4.72
CA SER A 76 0.11 3.54 -5.22
C SER A 76 -0.01 2.70 -6.49
N LEU A 77 0.00 3.37 -7.64
CA LEU A 77 0.05 2.66 -8.91
C LEU A 77 1.42 1.97 -8.98
N THR A 78 1.44 0.67 -8.69
CA THR A 78 2.45 -0.23 -9.25
C THR A 78 2.53 0.07 -10.73
N LYS A 79 3.73 0.32 -11.26
CA LYS A 79 3.98 0.56 -12.68
C LYS A 79 2.98 -0.25 -13.50
N LYS A 80 2.03 0.44 -14.14
CA LYS A 80 1.65 -0.03 -15.47
C LYS A 80 3.00 -0.09 -16.18
N SER A 81 3.38 -1.27 -16.65
CA SER A 81 4.11 -1.29 -17.92
C SER A 81 3.28 -0.39 -18.82
N ASP A 82 3.74 0.84 -18.99
CA ASP A 82 3.05 1.81 -19.80
C ASP A 82 3.00 1.16 -21.18
N PRO A 83 1.82 0.92 -21.78
CA PRO A 83 1.78 0.47 -23.16
C PRO A 83 2.40 1.51 -24.13
N PHE A 84 2.85 2.67 -23.62
CA PHE A 84 3.63 3.67 -24.35
C PHE A 84 5.15 3.47 -24.35
N ASP A 85 5.72 2.44 -23.70
CA ASP A 85 7.14 2.10 -23.86
C ASP A 85 7.43 1.33 -25.16
N GLN A 86 6.46 1.25 -26.09
CA GLN A 86 6.63 0.65 -27.42
C GLN A 86 6.90 1.71 -28.51
N ALA A 87 7.72 2.70 -28.19
CA ALA A 87 8.20 3.68 -29.16
C ALA A 87 9.69 3.97 -28.96
N LYS A 88 10.53 2.98 -29.29
CA LYS A 88 11.80 3.23 -29.98
C LYS A 88 12.18 2.07 -30.88
#